data_AF-A0A6S6M3I7-F1
#
_entry.id   AF-A0A6S6M3I7-F1
#
_cell.length_a   1.000
_cell.length_b   1.000
_cell.length_c   1.000
_cell.angle_alpha   90.00
_cell.angle_beta   90.00
_cell.angle_gamma   90.00
#
_symmetry.space_group_name_H-M   'P 1'
#
loop_
_entity.id
_entity.type
_entity.pdbx_description
1 polymer ?
#
loop_
_entity_poly.entity_id
_entity_poly.type
_entity_poly.pdbx_seq_one_letter_code
_entity_poly.pdbx_strand_id
1 'polypeptide(L)'
;MGQQLLRNYRQIGPTAFHAFNQRVATSLADKTRIPESIWAGSPGVLQSYLAASAKHDAVYHESMLGSKLVIAEREVLQAQLVIQLDEIALLLEMAAVRNSEILVASGFDCAKERRGHARSKTVPAAPGAPTAEQEQGGSGT
;
A
#
# COMPACT_ATOMS: atom_id res chain seq x y z
N MET A 1 -8.23 -15.86 -5.74
CA MET A 1 -7.48 -16.01 -4.47
C MET A 1 -7.78 -14.76 -3.64
N GLY A 2 -7.76 -14.83 -2.31
CA GLY A 2 -8.09 -13.67 -1.46
C GLY A 2 -7.09 -12.52 -1.66
N GLN A 3 -7.58 -11.28 -1.71
CA GLN A 3 -6.72 -10.11 -1.58
C GLN A 3 -6.17 -10.09 -0.15
N GLN A 4 -4.85 -9.98 0.00
CA GLN A 4 -4.17 -9.92 1.29
C GLN A 4 -3.51 -8.55 1.45
N LEU A 5 -3.54 -8.00 2.67
CA LEU A 5 -2.87 -6.75 2.98
C LEU A 5 -1.37 -6.99 3.14
N LEU A 6 -0.57 -6.14 2.51
CA LEU A 6 0.88 -6.21 2.60
C LEU A 6 1.34 -5.61 3.93
N ARG A 7 2.24 -6.34 4.61
CA ARG A 7 2.87 -5.93 5.88
C ARG A 7 4.15 -5.10 5.68
N ASN A 8 4.24 -4.39 4.55
CA ASN A 8 5.45 -3.64 4.17
C ASN A 8 5.84 -2.58 5.20
N TYR A 9 4.85 -2.01 5.90
CA TYR A 9 5.05 -1.00 6.93
C TYR A 9 5.94 -1.45 8.10
N ARG A 10 6.21 -2.75 8.25
CA ARG A 10 7.14 -3.30 9.24
C ARG A 10 8.61 -3.00 8.95
N GLN A 11 8.94 -2.68 7.69
CA GLN A 11 10.34 -2.57 7.22
C GLN A 11 10.66 -1.24 6.53
N ILE A 12 9.71 -0.31 6.47
CA ILE A 12 9.92 1.00 5.84
C ILE A 12 10.51 2.01 6.81
N GLY A 13 11.32 2.93 6.27
CA GLY A 13 11.93 4.01 7.05
C GLY A 13 10.92 5.06 7.56
N PRO A 14 11.31 5.92 8.50
CA PRO A 14 10.40 6.81 9.24
C PRO A 14 9.52 7.71 8.37
N THR A 15 10.09 8.33 7.32
CA THR A 15 9.34 9.21 6.41
C THR A 15 8.29 8.45 5.61
N ALA A 16 8.65 7.27 5.10
CA ALA A 16 7.71 6.42 4.37
C ALA A 16 6.64 5.86 5.31
N PHE A 17 7.02 5.48 6.54
CA PHE A 17 6.10 5.04 7.57
C PHE A 17 5.08 6.11 7.92
N HIS A 18 5.53 7.35 8.13
CA HIS A 18 4.64 8.48 8.38
C HIS A 18 3.58 8.64 7.29
N ALA A 19 4.01 8.71 6.02
CA ALA A 19 3.11 8.88 4.89
C ALA A 19 2.09 7.72 4.78
N PHE A 20 2.57 6.48 4.98
CA PHE A 20 1.72 5.30 5.04
C PHE A 20 0.69 5.40 6.18
N ASN A 21 1.14 5.74 7.38
CA ASN A 21 0.30 5.83 8.57
C ASN A 21 -0.78 6.91 8.43
N GLN A 22 -0.46 8.08 7.89
CA GLN A 22 -1.45 9.14 7.63
C GLN A 22 -2.52 8.71 6.63
N ARG A 23 -2.10 8.01 5.57
CA ARG A 23 -3.02 7.47 4.57
C ARG A 23 -3.99 6.45 5.18
N VAL A 24 -3.48 5.52 5.97
CA VAL A 24 -4.30 4.53 6.67
C VAL A 24 -5.23 5.20 7.67
N ALA A 25 -4.71 6.08 8.54
CA ALA A 25 -5.53 6.80 9.53
C ALA A 25 -6.68 7.60 8.89
N THR A 26 -6.40 8.34 7.81
CA THR A 26 -7.41 9.07 7.05
C THR A 26 -8.48 8.13 6.49
N SER A 27 -8.05 6.99 5.94
CA SER A 27 -8.95 6.00 5.34
C SER A 27 -9.83 5.31 6.37
N LEU A 28 -9.28 4.95 7.53
CA LEU A 28 -10.02 4.30 8.61
C LEU A 28 -10.95 5.26 9.37
N ALA A 29 -10.68 6.56 9.34
CA ALA A 29 -11.58 7.57 9.91
C ALA A 29 -12.83 7.81 9.03
N ASP A 30 -12.80 7.42 7.75
CA ASP A 30 -13.95 7.52 6.84
C ASP A 30 -14.97 6.40 7.08
N LYS A 31 -15.94 6.69 7.96
CA LYS A 31 -17.03 5.77 8.32
C LYS A 31 -17.96 5.42 7.17
N THR A 32 -17.92 6.16 6.06
CA THR A 32 -18.76 5.84 4.88
C THR A 32 -18.27 4.59 4.16
N ARG A 33 -16.98 4.29 4.26
CA ARG A 33 -16.35 3.15 3.58
C ARG A 33 -16.08 1.98 4.50
N ILE A 34 -15.86 2.25 5.79
CA ILE A 34 -15.50 1.24 6.79
C ILE A 34 -16.48 1.33 7.96
N PRO A 35 -17.58 0.55 7.93
CA PRO A 35 -18.59 0.55 8.97
C PRO A 35 -18.05 0.23 10.36
N GLU A 36 -18.63 0.84 11.40
CA GLU A 36 -18.20 0.62 12.78
C GLU A 36 -18.33 -0.85 13.24
N SER A 37 -19.23 -1.61 12.60
CA SER A 37 -19.48 -3.03 12.91
C SER A 37 -18.26 -3.93 12.72
N ILE A 38 -17.28 -3.52 11.91
CA ILE A 38 -16.02 -4.26 11.71
C ILE A 38 -15.21 -4.31 13.01
N TRP A 39 -15.31 -3.29 13.85
CA TRP A 39 -14.55 -3.16 15.09
C TRP A 39 -15.22 -3.81 16.30
N ALA A 40 -16.41 -4.41 16.13
CA ALA A 40 -17.21 -4.94 17.25
C ALA A 40 -16.48 -6.04 18.05
N GLY A 41 -15.58 -6.80 17.41
CA GLY A 41 -14.78 -7.84 18.06
C GLY A 41 -13.60 -7.33 18.89
N SER A 42 -13.15 -6.10 18.63
CA SER A 42 -12.06 -5.43 19.34
C SER A 42 -12.40 -3.96 19.59
N PRO A 43 -13.34 -3.68 20.52
CA PRO A 43 -13.79 -2.32 20.79
C PRO A 43 -12.62 -1.46 21.27
N GLY A 44 -12.44 -0.31 20.64
CA GLY A 44 -11.39 0.65 21.00
C GLY A 44 -10.07 0.52 20.25
N VAL A 45 -9.86 -0.53 19.45
CA VAL A 45 -8.65 -0.67 18.60
C VAL A 45 -8.50 0.51 17.64
N LEU A 46 -9.57 0.84 16.91
CA LEU A 46 -9.55 1.97 15.98
C LEU A 46 -9.24 3.29 16.71
N GLN A 47 -9.89 3.56 17.85
CA GLN A 47 -9.67 4.81 18.58
C GLN A 47 -8.26 4.90 19.16
N SER A 48 -7.74 3.80 19.69
CA SER A 48 -6.38 3.73 20.22
C SER A 48 -5.34 3.93 19.12
N TYR A 49 -5.59 3.38 17.93
CA TYR A 49 -4.75 3.60 16.76
C TYR A 49 -4.80 5.04 16.26
N LEU A 50 -5.99 5.64 16.13
CA LEU A 50 -6.12 7.03 15.66
C LEU A 50 -5.46 8.01 16.65
N ALA A 51 -5.57 7.78 17.95
CA ALA A 51 -4.90 8.59 18.96
C ALA A 51 -3.36 8.45 18.88
N ALA A 52 -2.84 7.23 18.76
CA ALA A 52 -1.41 6.98 18.59
C ALA A 52 -0.88 7.57 17.27
N SER A 53 -1.68 7.50 16.21
CA SER A 53 -1.36 8.05 14.89
C SER A 53 -1.23 9.58 14.92
N ALA A 54 -2.18 10.27 15.57
CA ALA A 54 -2.12 11.71 15.77
C ALA A 54 -0.91 12.12 16.63
N LYS A 55 -0.57 11.34 17.66
CA LYS A 55 0.64 11.58 18.46
C LYS A 55 1.91 11.41 17.63
N HIS A 56 1.99 10.34 16.82
CA HIS A 56 3.13 10.09 15.94
C HIS A 56 3.31 11.21 14.90
N ASP A 57 2.24 11.78 14.38
CA ASP A 57 2.28 12.95 13.47
C ASP A 57 3.02 14.13 14.09
N ALA A 58 2.61 14.53 15.30
CA ALA A 58 3.22 15.63 16.03
C ALA A 58 4.71 15.35 16.32
N VAL A 59 5.02 14.16 16.84
CA VAL A 59 6.39 13.76 17.19
C VAL A 59 7.29 13.63 15.95
N TYR A 60 6.76 13.17 14.82
CA TYR A 60 7.51 13.08 13.57
C TYR A 60 8.01 14.44 13.13
N HIS A 61 7.15 15.45 13.08
CA HIS A 61 7.55 16.80 12.67
C HIS A 61 8.57 17.42 13.62
N GLU A 62 8.39 17.24 14.93
CA GLU A 62 9.36 17.72 15.92
C GLU A 62 10.71 16.99 15.82
N SER A 63 10.69 15.68 15.53
CA SER A 63 11.92 14.88 15.39
C SER A 63 12.80 15.30 14.22
N MET A 64 12.23 15.97 13.20
CA MET A 64 12.99 16.50 12.05
C MET A 64 13.94 17.64 12.46
N LEU A 65 13.76 18.22 13.64
CA LEU A 65 14.67 19.22 14.22
C LEU A 65 15.92 18.59 14.85
N GLY A 66 16.02 17.25 14.90
CA GLY A 66 17.23 16.53 15.31
C GLY A 66 17.36 16.24 16.81
N SER A 67 16.30 16.45 17.60
CA SER A 67 16.31 16.08 19.03
C SER A 67 16.36 14.56 19.21
N LYS A 68 17.44 14.05 19.84
CA LYS A 68 17.63 12.62 20.10
C LYS A 68 16.49 12.00 20.92
N LEU A 69 15.95 12.75 21.89
CA LEU A 69 14.85 12.27 22.73
C LEU A 69 13.55 12.11 21.93
N VAL A 70 13.24 13.09 21.06
CA VAL A 70 12.05 13.05 20.21
C VAL A 70 12.17 11.99 19.11
N ILE A 71 13.39 11.78 18.59
CA ILE A 71 13.68 10.67 17.67
C ILE A 71 13.41 9.32 18.32
N ALA A 72 13.86 9.11 19.56
CA ALA A 72 13.59 7.87 20.29
C ALA A 72 12.09 7.68 20.58
N GLU A 73 11.38 8.75 20.96
CA GLU A 73 9.93 8.70 21.14
C GLU A 73 9.20 8.31 19.85
N ARG A 74 9.61 8.88 18.70
CA ARG A 74 9.07 8.52 17.39
C ARG A 74 9.24 7.03 17.12
N GLU A 75 10.42 6.47 17.40
CA GLU A 75 10.71 5.05 17.17
C GLU A 75 9.84 4.14 18.03
N VAL A 76 9.64 4.50 19.30
CA VAL A 76 8.73 3.79 20.20
C VAL A 76 7.29 3.85 19.69
N LEU A 77 6.83 5.02 19.26
CA LEU A 77 5.48 5.19 18.70
C LEU A 77 5.30 4.41 17.39
N GLN A 78 6.30 4.41 16.52
CA GLN A 78 6.28 3.63 15.29
C GLN A 78 6.16 2.13 15.60
N ALA A 79 6.92 1.61 16.58
CA ALA A 79 6.80 0.21 16.99
C ALA A 79 5.41 -0.13 17.55
N GLN A 80 4.83 0.77 18.36
CA GLN A 80 3.46 0.62 18.86
C GLN A 80 2.43 0.61 17.72
N LEU A 81 2.55 1.53 16.77
CA LEU A 81 1.66 1.63 15.62
C LEU A 81 1.76 0.39 14.73
N VAL A 82 2.94 -0.20 14.56
CA VAL A 82 3.11 -1.45 13.80
C VAL A 82 2.26 -2.59 14.40
N ILE A 83 2.23 -2.71 15.73
CA ILE A 83 1.43 -3.72 16.43
C ILE A 83 -0.07 -3.47 16.18
N GLN A 84 -0.52 -2.22 16.30
CA GLN A 84 -1.92 -1.86 16.07
C GLN A 84 -2.34 -2.05 14.60
N LEU A 85 -1.46 -1.72 13.65
CA LEU A 85 -1.68 -1.92 12.21
C LEU A 85 -1.81 -3.40 11.86
N ASP A 86 -1.04 -4.27 12.53
CA ASP A 86 -1.16 -5.72 12.37
C ASP A 86 -2.53 -6.23 12.84
N GLU A 87 -2.99 -5.79 14.01
CA GLU A 87 -4.32 -6.16 14.54
C GLU A 87 -5.44 -5.64 13.64
N ILE A 88 -5.41 -4.34 13.29
CA ILE A 88 -6.40 -3.72 12.40
C ILE A 88 -6.52 -4.50 11.12
N ALA A 89 -5.41 -4.86 10.53
CA ALA A 89 -5.45 -5.48 9.24
C ALA A 89 -5.86 -6.95 9.29
N LEU A 90 -5.66 -7.66 10.39
CA LEU A 90 -6.32 -8.95 10.63
C LEU A 90 -7.85 -8.78 10.68
N LEU A 91 -8.36 -7.75 11.38
CA LEU A 91 -9.79 -7.44 11.43
C LEU A 91 -10.35 -7.13 10.03
N LEU A 92 -9.62 -6.33 9.24
CA LEU A 92 -10.01 -5.99 7.87
C LEU A 92 -9.98 -7.21 6.95
N GLU A 93 -8.97 -8.08 7.05
CA GLU A 93 -8.89 -9.32 6.27
C GLU A 93 -10.02 -10.29 6.61
N MET A 94 -10.42 -10.38 7.89
CA MET A 94 -11.61 -11.15 8.29
C MET A 94 -12.90 -10.54 7.75
N ALA A 95 -13.05 -9.22 7.80
CA ALA A 95 -14.21 -8.52 7.26
C ALA A 95 -14.31 -8.64 5.73
N ALA A 96 -13.16 -8.71 5.04
CA ALA A 96 -13.06 -8.84 3.59
C ALA A 96 -13.68 -10.12 3.02
N VAL A 97 -13.88 -11.15 3.86
CA VAL A 97 -14.64 -12.35 3.50
C VAL A 97 -16.07 -12.01 3.08
N ARG A 98 -16.67 -10.97 3.69
CA ARG A 98 -18.03 -10.52 3.39
C ARG A 98 -18.06 -9.31 2.46
N ASN A 99 -17.04 -8.46 2.52
CA ASN A 99 -16.94 -7.25 1.72
C ASN A 99 -15.49 -6.94 1.35
N SER A 100 -15.02 -7.41 0.19
CA SER A 100 -13.62 -7.23 -0.24
C SER A 100 -13.23 -5.76 -0.50
N GLU A 101 -14.20 -4.88 -0.77
CA GLU A 101 -13.94 -3.45 -1.02
C GLU A 101 -13.33 -2.74 0.21
N ILE A 102 -13.53 -3.31 1.40
CA ILE A 102 -12.95 -2.80 2.64
C ILE A 102 -11.41 -2.74 2.58
N LEU A 103 -10.78 -3.69 1.89
CA LEU A 103 -9.32 -3.74 1.78
C LEU A 103 -8.80 -2.59 0.93
N VAL A 104 -9.48 -2.31 -0.19
CA VAL A 104 -9.15 -1.19 -1.09
C VAL A 104 -9.40 0.15 -0.38
N ALA A 105 -10.48 0.24 0.40
CA ALA A 105 -10.83 1.43 1.14
C ALA A 105 -9.93 1.70 2.36
N SER A 106 -9.16 0.71 2.84
CA SER A 106 -8.41 0.80 4.10
C SER A 106 -7.13 1.65 4.06
N GLY A 107 -6.66 2.01 2.86
CA GLY A 107 -5.38 2.72 2.68
C GLY A 107 -4.13 1.83 2.83
N PHE A 108 -4.29 0.55 3.17
CA PHE A 108 -3.21 -0.44 3.13
C PHE A 108 -2.82 -0.78 1.69
N ASP A 109 -1.55 -1.13 1.51
CA ASP A 109 -1.12 -1.72 0.24
C ASP A 109 -1.66 -3.15 0.15
N CYS A 110 -2.33 -3.49 -0.96
CA CYS A 110 -2.85 -4.83 -1.20
C CYS A 110 -1.93 -5.59 -2.15
N ALA A 111 -1.73 -6.90 -1.91
CA ALA A 111 -1.13 -7.77 -2.91
C ALA A 111 -2.06 -7.80 -4.12
N LYS A 112 -1.67 -7.11 -5.21
CA LYS A 112 -2.47 -7.07 -6.44
C LYS A 112 -2.67 -8.51 -6.89
N GLU A 113 -3.93 -8.96 -7.01
CA GLU A 113 -4.21 -10.22 -7.69
C GLU A 113 -3.63 -10.05 -9.10
N ARG A 114 -2.54 -10.76 -9.43
CA ARG A 114 -2.07 -10.89 -10.82
C ARG A 114 -3.16 -11.66 -11.57
N ARG A 115 -4.31 -11.05 -11.85
CA ARG A 115 -5.11 -11.45 -12.99
C ARG A 115 -4.28 -11.05 -14.19
N GLY A 116 -3.55 -12.03 -14.71
CA GLY A 116 -2.84 -11.92 -15.96
C GLY A 116 -3.81 -11.48 -17.04
N HIS A 117 -3.83 -10.19 -17.32
CA HIS A 117 -4.17 -9.69 -18.63
C HIS A 117 -2.90 -9.07 -19.17
N ALA A 118 -2.00 -9.94 -19.63
CA ALA A 118 -1.04 -9.54 -20.64
C ALA A 118 -1.88 -9.11 -21.85
N ARG A 119 -2.20 -7.81 -21.94
CA ARG A 119 -2.50 -7.16 -23.22
C ARG A 119 -1.20 -7.24 -24.01
N SER A 120 -0.92 -8.40 -24.59
CA SER A 120 0.02 -8.52 -25.69
C SER A 120 -0.49 -7.56 -26.76
N LYS A 121 0.32 -6.54 -26.99
CA LYS A 121 0.11 -5.49 -27.97
C LYS A 121 -0.34 -6.11 -29.29
N THR A 122 -1.54 -5.78 -29.74
CA THR A 122 -1.90 -5.87 -31.14
C THR A 122 -0.95 -4.94 -31.90
N VAL A 123 0.00 -5.53 -32.62
CA VAL A 123 0.81 -4.85 -33.62
C VAL A 123 -0.14 -4.45 -34.76
N PRO A 124 -0.24 -3.17 -35.15
CA PRO A 124 -1.02 -2.82 -36.33
C PRO A 124 -0.27 -3.30 -37.58
N ALA A 125 -0.97 -4.09 -38.41
CA ALA A 125 -0.51 -4.47 -39.73
C ALA A 125 -0.41 -3.22 -40.62
N ALA A 126 0.79 -2.92 -41.12
CA ALA A 126 0.99 -1.95 -42.18
C ALA A 126 0.85 -2.65 -43.56
N PRO A 127 0.15 -2.05 -44.53
CA PRO A 127 -0.06 -2.63 -45.86
C PRO A 127 1.04 -2.19 -46.84
N GLY A 128 1.40 -3.08 -47.79
CA GLY A 128 2.04 -2.68 -49.05
C GLY A 128 3.33 -3.42 -49.40
N ALA A 129 3.19 -4.44 -50.26
CA ALA A 129 4.21 -5.08 -51.09
C ALA A 129 4.85 -4.07 -52.10
N PRO A 130 5.90 -4.38 -52.92
CA PRO A 130 6.32 -5.72 -53.33
C PRO A 130 7.84 -6.01 -53.42
N THR A 131 8.06 -7.31 -53.62
CA THR A 131 9.24 -8.06 -54.04
C THR A 131 10.09 -7.39 -55.14
N ALA A 132 11.41 -7.45 -54.99
CA ALA A 132 12.36 -7.48 -56.10
C ALA A 132 13.49 -8.47 -55.78
N GLU A 133 13.62 -9.48 -56.63
CA GLU A 133 14.68 -10.50 -56.67
C GLU A 133 16.01 -9.94 -57.24
N GLN A 134 17.10 -10.72 -57.05
CA GLN A 134 18.41 -10.69 -57.74
C GLN A 134 19.39 -9.54 -57.38
N GLU A 135 20.72 -9.68 -57.28
CA GLU A 135 21.66 -10.77 -57.56
C GLU A 135 23.05 -10.46 -56.97
N GLN A 136 23.86 -11.53 -56.93
CA GLN A 136 25.31 -11.67 -56.67
C GLN A 136 26.26 -10.49 -56.94
N GLY A 137 27.35 -10.41 -56.13
CA GLY A 137 28.70 -10.23 -56.70
C GLY A 137 29.70 -9.34 -55.95
N GLY A 138 30.74 -9.98 -55.39
CA GLY A 138 32.14 -9.53 -55.50
C GLY A 138 32.67 -8.41 -54.59
N SER A 139 33.36 -8.78 -53.52
CA SER A 139 34.28 -7.89 -52.78
C SER A 139 35.62 -7.78 -53.50
N GLY A 140 36.11 -6.56 -53.65
CA GLY A 140 37.41 -6.24 -54.24
C GLY A 140 38.56 -6.15 -53.23
N THR A 141 39.76 -6.20 -53.82
CA THR A 141 41.13 -5.88 -53.36
C THR A 141 41.75 -6.74 -52.27
#